data_AF-A0A6G2FWF6-F1
#
_entry.id   AF-A0A6G2FWF6-F1
#
_cell.length_a   1.000
_cell.length_b   1.000
_cell.length_c   1.000
_cell.angle_alpha   90.00
_cell.angle_beta   90.00
_cell.angle_gamma   90.00
#
_symmetry.space_group_name_H-M   'P 1'
#
loop_
_entity.id
_entity.type
_entity.pdbx_description
1 polymer ?
#
loop_
_entity_poly.entity_id
_entity_poly.type
_entity_poly.pdbx_seq_one_letter_code
_entity_poly.pdbx_strand_id
1 'polypeptide(L)' 'MDATVAVAAVREVGPGTVAIEFETPDGFEAEPGQFVKLSGTVGGEEYSRFYTLSSPGVEETFEVTVGVDPEEA' A
#
# COMPACT_ATOMS: atom_id res chain seq x y z
N MET A 1 5.45 -5.42 -12.68
CA MET A 1 6.44 -4.33 -12.48
C MET A 1 6.99 -4.45 -11.07
N ASP A 2 8.26 -4.11 -10.87
CA ASP A 2 8.88 -4.01 -9.55
C ASP A 2 9.50 -2.61 -9.44
N ALA A 3 9.12 -1.85 -8.41
CA ALA A 3 9.57 -0.48 -8.21
C ALA A 3 9.52 -0.12 -6.72
N THR A 4 10.53 0.61 -6.26
CA THR A 4 10.51 1.23 -4.93
C THR A 4 9.71 2.53 -5.03
N VAL A 5 8.70 2.67 -4.19
CA VAL A 5 7.81 3.85 -4.12
C VAL A 5 7.93 4.52 -2.77
N ALA A 6 7.75 5.84 -2.72
CA ALA A 6 7.70 6.55 -1.45
C ALA A 6 6.27 6.56 -0.88
N VAL A 7 6.18 6.63 0.44
CA VAL A 7 4.91 6.91 1.13
C VAL A 7 4.64 8.42 1.03
N ALA A 8 3.57 8.79 0.34
CA ALA A 8 3.14 10.18 0.20
C ALA A 8 2.34 10.64 1.44
N ALA A 9 1.48 9.76 1.97
CA ALA A 9 0.67 10.05 3.15
C ALA A 9 0.27 8.78 3.91
N VAL A 10 0.00 8.93 5.20
CA VAL A 10 -0.61 7.91 6.06
C VAL A 10 -1.71 8.57 6.87
N ARG A 11 -2.88 7.92 6.95
CA ARG A 11 -4.03 8.42 7.71
C ARG A 11 -4.75 7.27 8.42
N GLU A 12 -5.18 7.54 9.65
CA GLU A 12 -5.99 6.61 10.43
C GLU A 12 -7.43 6.63 9.91
N VAL A 13 -7.97 5.46 9.57
CA VAL A 13 -9.33 5.31 9.03
C VAL A 13 -10.23 4.43 9.91
N GLY A 14 -9.69 3.90 11.00
CA GLY A 14 -10.43 3.15 12.01
C GLY A 14 -9.50 2.57 13.08
N PRO A 15 -10.06 1.94 14.12
CA PRO A 15 -9.26 1.29 15.16
C PRO A 15 -8.34 0.23 14.54
N GLY A 16 -7.03 0.42 14.67
CA GLY A 16 -6.05 -0.48 14.08
C GLY A 16 -6.03 -0.49 12.55
N THR A 17 -6.57 0.53 11.88
CA THR A 17 -6.62 0.56 10.41
C THR A 17 -6.09 1.88 9.88
N VAL A 18 -5.14 1.79 8.94
CA VAL A 18 -4.56 2.94 8.26
C VAL A 18 -4.78 2.83 6.76
N ALA A 19 -5.01 3.98 6.12
CA ALA A 19 -4.88 4.11 4.68
C ALA A 19 -3.52 4.75 4.38
N ILE A 20 -2.81 4.18 3.41
CA ILE A 20 -1.48 4.60 2.99
C ILE A 20 -1.55 4.98 1.52
N GLU A 21 -1.11 6.19 1.21
CA GLU A 21 -0.92 6.67 -0.15
C GLU A 21 0.54 6.52 -0.55
N PHE A 22 0.77 5.97 -1.74
CA PHE A 22 2.10 5.86 -2.34
C PHE A 22 2.17 6.69 -3.61
N GLU A 23 3.35 7.24 -3.91
CA GLU A 23 3.61 7.84 -5.22
C GLU A 23 3.48 6.78 -6.32
N THR A 24 2.77 7.09 -7.40
CA THR A 24 2.66 6.18 -8.54
C THR A 24 3.99 6.15 -9.30
N PRO A 25 4.61 4.97 -9.47
CA PRO A 25 5.82 4.86 -10.28
C PRO A 25 5.50 4.90 -11.78
N ASP A 26 6.42 5.44 -12.58
CA ASP A 26 6.23 5.59 -14.02
C ASP A 26 5.82 4.29 -14.72
N GLY A 27 4.72 4.34 -15.47
CA GLY A 27 4.19 3.19 -16.22
C GLY A 27 3.44 2.17 -15.37
N PHE A 28 3.11 2.49 -14.12
CA PHE A 28 2.20 1.68 -13.32
C PHE A 28 0.74 1.94 -13.74
N GLU A 29 0.08 0.89 -14.21
CA GLU A 29 -1.31 0.90 -14.63
C GLU A 29 -2.08 -0.15 -13.83
N ALA A 30 -3.18 0.25 -13.21
CA ALA A 30 -4.07 -0.64 -12.50
C ALA A 30 -5.49 -0.06 -12.41
N GLU A 31 -6.47 -0.96 -12.39
CA GLU A 31 -7.89 -0.63 -12.27
C GLU A 31 -8.36 -0.76 -10.81
N PRO A 32 -9.40 -0.01 -10.41
CA PRO A 32 -9.98 -0.10 -9.07
C PRO A 32 -10.39 -1.52 -8.69
N GLY A 33 -10.05 -1.92 -7.47
CA GLY A 33 -10.34 -3.26 -6.95
C GLY A 33 -9.37 -4.36 -7.39
N GLN A 34 -8.35 -4.05 -8.22
CA GLN A 34 -7.22 -4.96 -8.42
C GLN A 34 -6.31 -5.01 -7.19
N PHE A 35 -5.38 -5.96 -7.21
CA PHE A 35 -4.44 -6.19 -6.11
C PHE A 35 -3.03 -5.79 -6.50
N VAL A 36 -2.30 -5.19 -5.57
CA VAL A 36 -0.86 -4.95 -5.65
C VAL A 36 -0.13 -5.80 -4.64
N LYS A 37 1.08 -6.25 -4.99
CA LYS A 37 2.00 -6.84 -4.03
C LYS A 37 2.87 -5.72 -3.47
N LEU A 38 2.81 -5.50 -2.16
CA LEU A 38 3.73 -4.63 -1.46
C LEU A 38 4.78 -5.48 -0.77
N SER A 39 6.04 -5.09 -0.95
CA SER A 39 7.20 -5.73 -0.35
C SER A 39 8.01 -4.67 0.39
N GLY A 40 8.52 -5.02 1.57
CA GLY A 40 9.28 -4.08 2.40
C GLY A 40 10.09 -4.80 3.47
N THR A 41 11.13 -4.14 3.96
CA THR A 41 11.97 -4.66 5.04
C THR A 41 11.61 -3.98 6.35
N VAL A 42 11.29 -4.77 7.37
CA VAL A 42 10.97 -4.29 8.73
C VAL A 42 11.85 -5.07 9.70
N GLY A 43 12.61 -4.37 10.54
CA GLY A 43 13.51 -5.03 11.51
C GLY A 43 14.64 -5.87 10.88
N GLY A 44 14.92 -5.72 9.59
CA GLY A 44 15.90 -6.53 8.85
C GLY A 44 15.31 -7.79 8.18
N GLU A 45 14.00 -8.03 8.33
CA GLU A 45 13.28 -9.12 7.69
C GLU A 45 12.43 -8.61 6.52
N GLU A 46 12.36 -9.38 5.43
CA GLU A 46 11.56 -9.04 4.26
C GLU A 46 10.13 -9.55 4.42
N TYR A 47 9.16 -8.65 4.28
CA TYR A 47 7.75 -8.96 4.26
C TYR A 47 7.16 -8.66 2.89
N SER A 48 6.21 -9.49 2.48
CA SER A 48 5.48 -9.32 1.23
C SER A 48 4.02 -9.69 1.44
N ARG A 49 3.10 -8.81 1.06
CA ARG A 49 1.65 -9.01 1.18
C ARG A 49 0.93 -8.41 -0.02
N PHE A 50 -0.25 -8.96 -0.30
CA PHE A 50 -1.14 -8.42 -1.33
C PHE A 50 -2.19 -7.52 -0.69
N TYR A 51 -2.39 -6.35 -1.27
CA TYR A 51 -3.41 -5.40 -0.84
C TYR A 51 -4.28 -5.00 -2.03
N THR A 52 -5.56 -4.79 -1.77
CA THR A 52 -6.49 -4.24 -2.77
C THR A 52 -6.25 -2.75 -2.94
N LEU A 53 -6.21 -2.30 -4.19
CA LEU A 53 -6.25 -0.88 -4.52
C LEU A 53 -7.58 -0.29 -4.08
N SER A 54 -7.48 0.64 -3.13
CA SER A 54 -8.63 1.33 -2.52
C SER A 54 -8.96 2.63 -3.27
N SER A 55 -8.02 3.16 -4.04
CA SER A 55 -8.21 4.37 -4.86
C SER A 55 -9.00 4.08 -6.14
N PRO A 56 -9.71 5.08 -6.69
CA PRO A 56 -10.42 4.99 -7.97
C PRO A 56 -9.49 5.02 -9.20
N GLY A 57 -8.17 5.13 -9.00
CA GLY A 57 -7.15 5.19 -10.04
C GLY A 57 -5.74 5.27 -9.45
N VAL A 58 -4.75 5.47 -10.33
CA VAL A 58 -3.32 5.46 -9.97
C VAL A 58 -2.53 6.61 -10.60
N GLU A 59 -3.13 7.75 -10.95
CA GLU A 59 -2.44 8.79 -11.73
C GLU A 59 -1.22 9.41 -11.01
N GLU A 60 -1.43 10.04 -9.86
CA GLU A 60 -0.35 10.67 -9.06
C GLU A 60 0.02 9.81 -7.85
N THR A 61 -1.01 9.29 -7.18
CA THR A 61 -0.89 8.37 -6.04
C THR A 61 -1.84 7.19 -6.23
N PHE A 62 -1.58 6.13 -5.48
CA PHE A 62 -2.53 5.06 -5.25
C PHE A 62 -2.64 4.76 -3.76
N GLU A 63 -3.83 4.32 -3.33
CA GLU A 63 -4.13 4.07 -1.93
C GLU A 63 -4.37 2.60 -1.66
N VAL A 64 -3.86 2.10 -0.54
CA VAL A 64 -4.24 0.81 0.05
C VAL A 64 -4.70 1.01 1.49
N THR A 65 -5.63 0.17 1.93
CA THR A 65 -6.06 0.11 3.33
C THR A 65 -5.45 -1.10 4.02
N VAL A 66 -4.82 -0.88 5.17
CA VAL A 66 -4.11 -1.90 5.94
C VAL A 66 -4.70 -1.99 7.34
N GLY A 67 -5.13 -3.19 7.73
CA GLY A 67 -5.42 -3.53 9.12
C GLY A 67 -4.12 -3.92 9.84
N VAL A 68 -3.95 -3.43 11.06
CA VAL A 68 -2.86 -3.71 11.97
C VAL A 68 -3.42 -4.57 13.09
N ASP A 69 -3.01 -5.83 13.14
CA ASP A 69 -3.32 -6.73 14.24
C ASP A 69 -2.22 -6.62 15.32
N PRO A 70 -2.53 -6.14 16.54
CA PRO A 70 -1.54 -6.02 17.60
C PRO A 70 -1.02 -7.37 18.12
N GLU A 71 -1.69 -8.48 17.81
CA GLU A 71 -1.26 -9.83 18.20
C GLU A 71 -0.29 -10.45 17.17
N GLU A 72 -0.23 -9.90 15.95
CA GLU A 72 0.63 -10.36 14.85
C GLU A 72 1.88 -9.48 14.65
N ALA A 73 2.05 -8.42 15.46
CA ALA A 73 3.09 -7.38 15.34
C ALA A 73 4.44 -7.70 16.00
#